data_AF-A0A2H3EAC3-F1
#
_entry.id   AF-A0A2H3EAC3-F1
#
_cell.length_a   1.000
_cell.length_b   1.000
_cell.length_c   1.000
_cell.angle_alpha   90.00
_cell.angle_beta   90.00
_cell.angle_gamma   90.00
#
_symmetry.space_group_name_H-M   'P 1'
#
loop_
_entity.id
_entity.type
_entity.pdbx_description
1 polymer ?
#
loop_
_entity_poly.entity_id
_entity_poly.type
_entity_poly.pdbx_seq_one_letter_code
_entity_poly.pdbx_strand_id
1 'polypeptide(L)'
;MYPSNLRNRATPTGGWRRDVGRALQHAVPSVPAHETIERAWLLHKRHVRKQRDAELARKFECMRQAMEELAEADPHLYYEANKTEDLRERSRAEAEVAVGMKASELKALDARIHGLFPREMRIPTDTPSRNGWNYEWKPFPRPL
;
A
#
# COMPACT_ATOMS: atom_id res chain seq x y z
N MET A 1 39.69 -25.26 -16.68
CA MET A 1 39.72 -23.92 -17.32
C MET A 1 38.29 -23.40 -17.33
N TYR A 2 37.86 -22.63 -16.33
CA TYR A 2 36.51 -22.07 -16.31
C TYR A 2 36.39 -20.94 -17.35
N PRO A 3 35.26 -20.84 -18.07
CA PRO A 3 35.07 -19.80 -19.07
C PRO A 3 35.04 -18.41 -18.41
N SER A 4 35.64 -17.42 -19.06
CA SER A 4 35.67 -16.03 -18.58
C SER A 4 34.26 -15.45 -18.54
N ASN A 5 33.81 -14.98 -17.38
CA ASN A 5 32.50 -14.31 -17.19
C ASN A 5 32.42 -12.90 -17.80
N LEU A 6 33.39 -12.48 -18.63
CA LEU A 6 33.39 -11.20 -19.34
C LEU A 6 32.40 -11.25 -20.51
N ARG A 7 31.17 -10.83 -20.24
CA ARG A 7 30.11 -10.68 -21.25
C ARG A 7 30.39 -9.43 -22.08
N ASN A 8 30.81 -9.60 -23.34
CA ASN A 8 31.16 -8.50 -24.27
C ASN A 8 30.11 -8.27 -25.39
N ARG A 9 28.93 -8.90 -25.30
CA ARG A 9 27.86 -8.78 -26.30
C ARG A 9 26.59 -8.23 -25.64
N ALA A 10 25.96 -7.26 -26.30
CA ALA A 10 24.71 -6.68 -25.84
C ALA A 10 23.61 -7.75 -25.90
N THR A 11 22.95 -8.01 -24.77
CA THR A 11 21.81 -8.91 -24.71
C THR A 11 20.50 -8.13 -24.66
N PRO A 12 19.44 -8.58 -25.35
CA PRO A 12 18.13 -7.91 -25.35
C PRO A 12 17.46 -7.92 -23.97
N THR A 13 17.89 -8.80 -23.07
CA THR A 13 17.46 -8.86 -21.66
C THR A 13 18.21 -7.89 -20.74
N GLY A 14 19.04 -6.99 -21.30
CA GLY A 14 19.63 -5.86 -20.57
C GLY A 14 20.81 -6.19 -19.64
N GLY A 15 21.33 -7.41 -19.67
CA GLY A 15 22.40 -7.85 -18.75
C GLY A 15 23.76 -7.18 -18.97
N TRP A 16 24.04 -6.69 -20.18
CA TRP A 16 25.24 -5.90 -20.48
C TRP A 16 24.95 -4.88 -21.58
N ARG A 17 25.25 -3.61 -21.34
CA ARG A 17 25.18 -2.54 -22.34
C ARG A 17 26.52 -1.81 -22.42
N ARG A 18 26.96 -1.51 -23.65
CA ARG A 18 28.28 -0.88 -23.94
C ARG A 18 28.40 0.55 -23.42
N ASP A 19 27.27 1.23 -23.27
CA ASP A 19 27.18 2.65 -22.89
C ASP A 19 27.18 2.88 -21.37
N VAL A 20 26.88 1.86 -20.56
CA VAL A 20 26.76 1.98 -19.10
C VAL A 20 28.04 2.49 -18.45
N GLY A 21 29.21 1.99 -18.85
CA GLY A 21 30.49 2.45 -18.30
C GLY A 21 30.73 3.94 -18.55
N ARG A 22 30.45 4.41 -19.77
CA ARG A 22 30.55 5.84 -20.12
C ARG A 22 29.50 6.68 -19.38
N ALA A 23 28.27 6.18 -19.26
CA ALA A 23 27.20 6.85 -18.54
C ALA A 23 27.50 6.98 -17.04
N LEU A 24 28.05 5.94 -16.41
CA LEU A 24 28.47 5.96 -15.01
C LEU A 24 29.61 6.96 -14.77
N GLN A 25 30.62 7.00 -15.66
CA GLN A 25 31.69 7.99 -15.58
C GLN A 25 31.20 9.44 -15.69
N HIS A 26 30.13 9.69 -16.45
CA HIS A 26 29.52 11.02 -16.56
C HIS A 26 28.63 11.35 -15.35
N ALA A 27 27.87 10.38 -14.85
CA ALA A 27 26.92 10.59 -13.76
C ALA A 27 27.57 10.64 -12.38
N VAL A 28 28.69 9.94 -12.19
CA VAL A 28 29.41 9.87 -10.92
C VAL A 28 30.61 10.83 -10.94
N PRO A 29 30.59 11.93 -10.16
CA PRO A 29 31.69 12.90 -10.16
C PRO A 29 33.02 12.29 -9.67
N SER A 30 32.97 11.46 -8.62
CA SER A 30 34.10 10.72 -8.07
C SER A 30 33.63 9.57 -7.17
N VAL A 31 34.49 8.57 -6.95
CA VAL A 31 34.18 7.44 -6.05
C VAL A 31 33.89 7.92 -4.62
N PRO A 32 34.69 8.81 -4.00
CA PRO A 32 34.39 9.31 -2.65
C PRO A 32 33.07 10.09 -2.57
N ALA A 33 32.72 10.85 -3.62
CA ALA A 33 31.44 11.55 -3.67
C ALA A 33 30.26 10.57 -3.74
N HIS A 34 30.38 9.53 -4.58
CA HIS A 34 29.36 8.47 -4.68
C HIS A 34 29.13 7.77 -3.34
N GLU A 35 30.19 7.30 -2.69
CA GLU A 35 30.10 6.62 -1.39
C GLU A 35 29.50 7.51 -0.31
N THR A 36 29.78 8.81 -0.36
CA THR A 36 29.24 9.77 0.61
C THR A 36 27.75 10.00 0.39
N ILE A 37 27.33 10.20 -0.87
CA ILE A 37 25.92 10.33 -1.24
C ILE A 37 25.15 9.06 -0.84
N GLU A 38 25.71 7.88 -1.13
CA GLU A 38 25.07 6.61 -0.81
C GLU A 38 24.92 6.41 0.70
N ARG A 39 25.98 6.64 1.48
CA ARG A 39 25.93 6.56 2.96
C ARG A 39 24.91 7.54 3.53
N ALA A 40 24.90 8.79 3.05
CA ALA A 40 23.92 9.79 3.48
C ALA A 40 22.48 9.37 3.16
N TRP A 41 22.24 8.82 1.97
CA TRP A 41 20.93 8.32 1.57
C TRP A 41 20.46 7.11 2.40
N LEU A 42 21.35 6.16 2.67
CA LEU A 42 21.04 5.01 3.52
C LEU A 42 20.76 5.44 4.97
N LEU A 43 21.51 6.41 5.49
CA LEU A 43 21.26 7.01 6.80
C LEU A 43 19.89 7.71 6.85
N HIS A 44 19.55 8.49 5.82
CA HIS A 44 18.24 9.15 5.70
C HIS A 44 17.10 8.12 5.67
N LYS A 45 17.19 7.07 4.83
CA LYS A 45 16.20 5.98 4.80
C LYS A 45 16.04 5.30 6.15
N ARG A 46 17.14 5.08 6.89
CA ARG A 46 17.09 4.53 8.26
C ARG A 46 16.33 5.46 9.20
N HIS A 47 16.56 6.77 9.14
CA HIS A 47 15.83 7.74 9.97
C HIS A 47 14.34 7.76 9.63
N VAL A 48 13.97 7.80 8.34
CA VAL A 48 12.57 7.75 7.90
C VAL A 48 11.87 6.48 8.39
N ARG A 49 12.54 5.33 8.30
CA ARG A 49 11.99 4.06 8.83
C ARG A 49 11.75 4.15 10.34
N LYS A 50 12.76 4.58 11.10
CA LYS A 50 12.63 4.73 12.57
C LYS A 50 11.51 5.70 12.96
N GLN A 51 11.34 6.80 12.23
CA GLN A 51 10.25 7.75 12.48
C GLN A 51 8.88 7.12 12.24
N ARG A 52 8.71 6.38 11.13
CA ARG A 52 7.47 5.65 10.84
C ARG A 52 7.18 4.57 11.89
N ASP A 53 8.20 3.81 12.29
CA ASP A 53 8.06 2.77 13.32
C ASP A 53 7.65 3.38 14.67
N ALA A 54 8.25 4.51 15.06
CA ALA A 54 7.88 5.23 16.28
C ALA A 54 6.45 5.80 16.22
N GLU A 55 6.01 6.30 15.06
CA GLU A 55 4.63 6.76 14.88
C GLU A 55 3.64 5.60 14.94
N LEU A 56 3.94 4.46 14.31
CA LEU A 56 3.11 3.25 14.39
C LEU A 56 3.01 2.73 15.83
N ALA A 57 4.12 2.71 16.57
CA ALA A 57 4.13 2.31 17.98
C ALA A 57 3.25 3.23 18.84
N ARG A 58 3.31 4.55 18.61
CA ARG A 58 2.43 5.51 19.30
C ARG A 58 0.96 5.28 18.99
N LYS A 59 0.61 5.09 17.71
CA LYS A 59 -0.78 4.81 17.30
C LYS A 59 -1.29 3.52 17.93
N PHE A 60 -0.46 2.48 17.94
CA PHE A 60 -0.78 1.20 18.56
C PHE A 60 -1.01 1.34 20.07
N GLU A 61 -0.14 2.06 20.75
CA GLU A 61 -0.27 2.29 22.20
C GLU A 61 -1.55 3.06 22.55
N CYS A 62 -1.89 4.10 21.77
CA CYS A 62 -3.17 4.79 21.93
C CYS A 62 -4.37 3.87 21.69
N MET A 63 -4.32 3.00 20.68
CA MET A 63 -5.40 2.02 20.43
C MET A 63 -5.53 1.02 21.58
N ARG A 64 -4.41 0.54 22.13
CA ARG A 64 -4.38 -0.38 23.27
C ARG A 64 -5.05 0.25 24.49
N GLN A 65 -4.65 1.47 24.85
CA GLN A 65 -5.22 2.21 25.98
C GLN A 65 -6.74 2.41 25.82
N ALA A 66 -7.18 2.81 24.62
CA ALA A 66 -8.60 2.99 24.35
C ALA A 66 -9.40 1.68 24.47
N MET A 67 -8.83 0.55 24.05
CA MET A 67 -9.48 -0.77 24.17
C MET A 67 -9.51 -1.27 25.63
N GLU A 68 -8.49 -0.95 26.42
CA GLU A 68 -8.49 -1.26 27.87
C GLU A 68 -9.59 -0.47 28.60
N GLU A 69 -9.70 0.82 28.32
CA GLU A 69 -10.76 1.67 28.87
C GLU A 69 -12.16 1.18 28.43
N LEU A 70 -12.31 0.78 27.16
CA LEU A 70 -13.58 0.21 26.66
C LEU A 70 -13.94 -1.11 27.35
N ALA A 71 -12.96 -1.97 27.61
CA ALA A 71 -13.18 -3.25 28.29
C ALA A 71 -13.69 -3.07 29.73
N GLU A 72 -13.21 -2.03 30.43
CA GLU A 72 -13.66 -1.68 31.77
C GLU A 72 -15.04 -1.01 31.76
N ALA A 73 -15.32 -0.13 30.79
CA ALA A 73 -16.56 0.64 30.71
C ALA A 73 -17.75 -0.18 30.21
N ASP A 74 -17.58 -0.92 29.10
CA ASP A 74 -18.64 -1.73 28.48
C ASP A 74 -18.07 -3.01 27.84
N PRO A 75 -18.20 -4.17 28.52
CA PRO A 75 -17.75 -5.44 27.97
C PRO A 75 -18.42 -5.82 26.65
N HIS A 76 -19.69 -5.45 26.44
CA HIS A 76 -20.41 -5.80 25.21
C HIS A 76 -19.80 -5.09 24.00
N LEU A 77 -19.58 -3.78 24.09
CA LEU A 77 -18.93 -3.01 23.02
C LEU A 77 -17.49 -3.48 22.77
N TYR A 78 -16.76 -3.87 23.81
CA TYR A 78 -15.44 -4.47 23.67
C TYR A 78 -15.47 -5.78 22.86
N TYR A 79 -16.44 -6.66 23.13
CA TYR A 79 -16.59 -7.90 22.36
C TYR A 79 -16.98 -7.62 20.90
N GLU A 80 -17.87 -6.66 20.66
CA GLU A 80 -18.27 -6.23 19.30
C GLU A 80 -17.09 -5.68 18.51
N ALA A 81 -16.27 -4.81 19.11
CA ALA A 81 -15.10 -4.21 18.45
C ALA A 81 -14.00 -5.23 18.10
N ASN A 82 -13.89 -6.32 18.88
CA ASN A 82 -12.90 -7.39 18.65
C ASN A 82 -13.40 -8.51 17.73
N LYS A 83 -14.58 -8.38 17.13
CA LYS A 83 -15.06 -9.38 16.17
C LYS A 83 -14.13 -9.45 14.97
N THR A 84 -13.64 -10.66 14.69
CA THR A 84 -12.90 -10.94 13.47
C THR A 84 -13.88 -11.04 12.31
N GLU A 85 -13.88 -10.05 11.43
CA GLU A 85 -14.67 -10.11 10.20
C GLU A 85 -13.89 -10.84 9.10
N ASP A 86 -14.46 -11.92 8.58
CA ASP A 86 -13.98 -12.52 7.35
C ASP A 86 -14.38 -11.64 6.17
N LEU A 87 -13.42 -10.86 5.67
CA LEU A 87 -13.68 -9.80 4.70
C LEU A 87 -14.47 -10.28 3.47
N ARG A 88 -14.29 -11.52 3.03
CA ARG A 88 -14.89 -12.05 1.79
C ARG A 88 -16.30 -12.59 1.96
N GLU A 89 -16.78 -12.75 3.18
CA GLU A 89 -18.11 -13.31 3.41
C GLU A 89 -19.19 -12.28 3.08
N ARG A 90 -20.20 -12.73 2.34
CA ARG A 90 -21.38 -11.91 2.07
C ARG A 90 -22.32 -12.02 3.25
N SER A 91 -22.91 -10.90 3.65
CA SER A 91 -24.00 -10.93 4.62
C SER A 91 -25.20 -11.71 4.04
N ARG A 92 -26.11 -12.19 4.90
CA ARG A 92 -27.31 -12.90 4.43
C ARG A 92 -28.17 -12.03 3.52
N ALA A 93 -28.34 -10.75 3.88
CA ALA A 93 -29.07 -9.77 3.08
C ALA A 93 -28.41 -9.53 1.72
N GLU A 94 -27.07 -9.48 1.68
CA GLU A 94 -26.32 -9.36 0.42
C GLU A 94 -26.44 -10.61 -0.44
N ALA A 95 -26.44 -11.80 0.16
CA ALA A 95 -26.61 -13.04 -0.57
C ALA A 95 -28.00 -13.10 -1.24
N GLU A 96 -29.06 -12.71 -0.53
CA GLU A 96 -30.43 -12.67 -1.06
C GLU A 96 -30.56 -11.68 -2.23
N VAL A 97 -30.03 -10.47 -2.08
CA VAL A 97 -30.07 -9.45 -3.13
C VAL A 97 -29.21 -9.83 -4.34
N ALA A 98 -28.08 -10.51 -4.11
CA ALA A 98 -27.20 -10.99 -5.17
C ALA A 98 -27.89 -12.02 -6.09
N VAL A 99 -28.83 -12.83 -5.59
CA VAL A 99 -29.55 -13.82 -6.44
C VAL A 99 -30.31 -13.14 -7.58
N GLY A 100 -30.83 -11.92 -7.37
CA GLY A 100 -31.60 -11.17 -8.36
C GLY A 100 -30.80 -10.21 -9.26
N MET A 101 -29.51 -10.01 -8.98
CA MET A 101 -28.68 -9.02 -9.66
C MET A 101 -28.15 -9.49 -11.01
N LYS A 102 -27.96 -8.54 -11.93
CA LYS A 102 -27.29 -8.83 -13.21
C LYS A 102 -25.82 -9.16 -12.98
N ALA A 103 -25.21 -9.92 -13.90
CA ALA A 103 -23.80 -10.31 -13.79
C ALA A 103 -22.82 -9.12 -13.69
N SER A 104 -23.15 -7.97 -14.28
CA SER A 104 -22.34 -6.73 -14.16
C SER A 104 -22.44 -6.10 -12.77
N GLU A 105 -23.61 -6.14 -12.15
CA GLU A 105 -23.87 -5.62 -10.81
C GLU A 105 -23.22 -6.50 -9.75
N LEU A 106 -23.29 -7.83 -9.93
CA LEU A 106 -22.57 -8.80 -9.11
C LEU A 106 -21.06 -8.56 -9.09
N LYS A 107 -20.45 -8.35 -10.27
CA LYS A 107 -19.02 -8.00 -10.36
C LYS A 107 -18.69 -6.67 -9.68
N ALA A 108 -19.60 -5.70 -9.73
CA ALA A 108 -19.40 -4.41 -9.06
C ALA A 108 -19.49 -4.54 -7.52
N LEU A 109 -20.41 -5.37 -7.03
CA LEU A 109 -20.57 -5.69 -5.61
C LEU A 109 -19.36 -6.47 -5.08
N ASP A 110 -18.91 -7.49 -5.83
CA ASP A 110 -17.72 -8.28 -5.50
C ASP A 110 -16.43 -7.46 -5.51
N ALA A 111 -16.36 -6.40 -6.31
CA ALA A 111 -15.20 -5.51 -6.33
C ALA A 111 -15.15 -4.56 -5.12
N ARG A 112 -16.21 -4.46 -4.31
CA ARG A 112 -16.35 -3.50 -3.21
C ARG A 112 -16.52 -4.20 -1.86
N ILE A 113 -15.64 -5.15 -1.56
CA ILE A 113 -15.67 -6.01 -0.38
C ILE A 113 -15.64 -5.20 0.93
N HIS A 114 -16.45 -5.58 1.93
CA HIS A 114 -16.44 -4.97 3.28
C HIS A 114 -15.10 -5.24 3.99
N GLY A 115 -14.65 -4.29 4.82
CA GLY A 115 -13.36 -4.38 5.52
C GLY A 115 -12.11 -4.14 4.66
N LEU A 116 -12.23 -4.14 3.31
CA LEU A 116 -11.13 -3.75 2.43
C LEU A 116 -11.15 -2.24 2.19
N PHE A 117 -10.00 -1.67 1.87
CA PHE A 117 -9.90 -0.26 1.52
C PHE A 117 -10.86 0.11 0.34
N PRO A 118 -11.67 1.17 0.49
CA PRO A 118 -12.56 1.63 -0.57
C PRO A 118 -11.79 1.96 -1.85
N ARG A 119 -12.35 1.63 -3.02
CA ARG A 119 -11.70 1.87 -4.32
C ARG A 119 -11.59 3.36 -4.66
N GLU A 120 -12.44 4.17 -4.05
CA GLU A 120 -12.42 5.62 -4.12
C GLU A 120 -11.19 6.21 -3.41
N MET A 121 -10.58 5.48 -2.46
CA MET A 121 -9.33 5.87 -1.82
C MET A 121 -8.15 5.55 -2.74
N ARG A 122 -7.88 6.47 -3.68
CA ARG A 122 -6.84 6.33 -4.70
C ARG A 122 -5.45 6.61 -4.13
N ILE A 123 -4.44 6.03 -4.78
CA ILE A 123 -3.03 6.35 -4.54
C ILE A 123 -2.80 7.82 -4.93
N PRO A 124 -2.08 8.62 -4.11
CA PRO A 124 -1.73 10.00 -4.45
C PRO A 124 -1.01 10.10 -5.79
N THR A 125 -1.36 11.11 -6.57
CA THR A 125 -0.72 11.44 -7.86
C THR A 125 0.13 12.71 -7.73
N ASP A 126 1.15 12.85 -8.58
CA ASP A 126 2.07 14.01 -8.53
C ASP A 126 1.35 15.34 -8.75
N THR A 127 0.31 15.35 -9.60
CA THR A 127 -0.55 16.51 -9.84
C THR A 127 -2.00 16.17 -9.49
N PRO A 128 -2.79 17.14 -8.99
CA PRO A 128 -4.18 16.91 -8.66
C PRO A 128 -5.03 16.72 -9.93
N SER A 129 -6.18 16.07 -9.78
CA SER A 129 -7.18 15.96 -10.85
C SER A 129 -7.74 17.36 -11.20
N ARG A 130 -8.11 17.56 -12.47
CA ARG A 130 -8.75 18.80 -12.94
C ARG A 130 -10.00 19.15 -12.13
N ASN A 131 -10.78 18.15 -11.74
CA ASN A 131 -12.01 18.32 -10.99
C ASN A 131 -11.79 18.32 -9.47
N GLY A 132 -10.54 18.12 -9.01
CA GLY A 132 -10.20 18.06 -7.58
C GLY A 132 -10.99 16.99 -6.84
N TRP A 133 -11.90 17.43 -5.97
CA TRP A 133 -12.75 16.60 -5.11
C TRP A 133 -14.17 16.46 -5.66
N ASN A 134 -14.74 15.26 -5.56
CA ASN A 134 -16.13 15.01 -6.00
C ASN A 134 -17.11 15.27 -4.86
N TYR A 135 -17.74 16.46 -4.86
CA TYR A 135 -18.76 16.84 -3.88
C TYR A 135 -20.13 16.16 -4.11
N GLU A 136 -20.39 15.64 -5.31
CA GLU A 136 -21.65 14.98 -5.68
C GLU A 136 -21.58 13.46 -5.52
N TRP A 137 -20.64 12.96 -4.72
CA TRP A 137 -20.46 11.53 -4.51
C TRP A 137 -21.70 10.90 -3.86
N LYS A 138 -22.12 9.75 -4.40
CA LYS A 138 -23.23 8.95 -3.88
C LYS A 138 -22.73 7.55 -3.50
N PRO A 139 -23.14 7.03 -2.32
CA PRO A 139 -22.75 5.69 -1.90
C PRO A 139 -23.37 4.63 -2.82
N PHE A 140 -22.67 3.50 -2.96
CA PHE A 140 -23.26 2.31 -3.57
C PHE A 140 -24.31 1.75 -2.60
N PRO A 141 -25.57 1.54 -3.04
CA PRO A 141 -26.62 1.02 -2.18
C PRO A 141 -26.33 -0.45 -1.87
N ARG A 142 -25.69 -0.71 -0.74
CA ARG A 142 -25.48 -2.05 -0.19
C ARG A 142 -26.61 -2.36 0.79
N PRO A 143 -27.31 -3.48 0.65
CA PRO A 143 -28.26 -3.91 1.66
C PRO A 143 -27.47 -4.30 2.92
N LEU A 144 -27.68 -3.57 4.01
CA LEU A 144 -27.13 -3.90 5.34
C LEU A 144 -28.04 -4.91 6.04
#